data_AF-A0A3D2A0Y3-F1
#
_entry.id   AF-A0A3D2A0Y3-F1
#
_cell.length_a   1.000
_cell.length_b   1.000
_cell.length_c   1.000
_cell.angle_alpha   90.00
_cell.angle_beta   90.00
_cell.angle_gamma   90.00
#
_symmetry.space_group_name_H-M   'P 1'
#
loop_
_entity.id
_entity.type
_entity.pdbx_description
1 polymer ?
#
loop_
_entity_poly.entity_id
_entity_poly.type
_entity_poly.pdbx_seq_one_letter_code
_entity_poly.pdbx_strand_id
1 'polypeptide(L)' 'SQKQLAQELGISYSGLKSRVQRARVDLRQLFESCCSLELDAQGQIMDYDDDKTCC' A
#
# COMPACT_ATOMS: atom_id res chain seq x y z
N SER A 1 2.83 -12.37 12.60
CA SER A 1 3.13 -12.63 11.16
C SER A 1 1.83 -12.64 10.36
N GLN A 2 1.86 -12.47 9.02
CA GLN A 2 0.61 -12.54 8.21
C GLN A 2 -0.12 -13.89 8.37
N LYS A 3 0.61 -15.00 8.58
CA LYS A 3 -0.01 -16.31 8.84
C LYS A 3 -0.84 -16.34 10.13
N GLN A 4 -0.33 -15.74 11.21
CA GLN A 4 -1.05 -15.66 12.49
C GLN A 4 -2.29 -14.78 12.36
N LEU A 5 -2.17 -13.63 11.70
CA LEU A 5 -3.32 -12.74 11.46
C LEU A 5 -4.41 -13.42 10.62
N ALA A 6 -4.03 -14.23 9.63
CA ALA A 6 -5.00 -15.02 8.85
C ALA A 6 -5.76 -16.02 9.73
N GLN A 7 -5.09 -16.65 10.71
CA GLN A 7 -5.72 -17.54 11.69
C GLN A 7 -6.66 -16.77 12.62
N GLU A 8 -6.22 -15.63 13.17
CA GLU A 8 -7.03 -14.76 14.04
C GLU A 8 -8.31 -14.25 13.34
N LEU A 9 -8.20 -13.90 12.06
CA LEU A 9 -9.31 -13.41 11.24
C LEU A 9 -10.16 -14.53 10.62
N GLY A 10 -9.79 -15.80 10.78
CA GLY A 10 -10.51 -16.94 10.20
C GLY A 10 -10.53 -16.95 8.65
N ILE A 11 -9.53 -16.36 8.00
CA ILE A 11 -9.42 -16.31 6.53
C ILE A 11 -8.23 -17.12 6.03
N SER A 12 -8.26 -17.50 4.75
CA SER A 12 -7.12 -18.18 4.15
C SER A 12 -5.89 -17.24 4.09
N TYR A 13 -4.70 -17.82 4.26
CA TYR A 13 -3.45 -17.06 4.13
C TYR A 13 -3.30 -16.40 2.75
N SER A 14 -3.73 -17.09 1.68
CA SER A 14 -3.78 -16.53 0.32
C SER A 14 -4.79 -15.39 0.18
N GLY A 15 -5.95 -15.50 0.85
CA GLY A 15 -6.96 -14.45 0.91
C GLY A 15 -6.44 -13.20 1.63
N LEU A 16 -5.78 -13.37 2.78
CA LEU A 16 -5.13 -12.26 3.47
C LEU A 16 -4.03 -11.63 2.61
N LYS A 17 -3.19 -12.43 1.95
CA LYS A 17 -2.14 -11.93 1.04
C LYS A 17 -2.74 -11.08 -0.07
N SER A 18 -3.84 -11.52 -0.69
CA SER A 18 -4.53 -10.76 -1.73
C SER A 18 -5.09 -9.43 -1.20
N ARG A 19 -5.67 -9.42 0.01
CA ARG A 19 -6.15 -8.20 0.67
C ARG A 19 -5.00 -7.22 0.94
N VAL A 20 -3.87 -7.70 1.44
CA VAL A 20 -2.68 -6.86 1.67
C VAL A 20 -2.15 -6.26 0.37
N GLN A 21 -2.10 -7.03 -0.71
CA GLN A 21 -1.68 -6.53 -2.02
C GLN A 21 -2.61 -5.43 -2.52
N ARG A 22 -3.93 -5.64 -2.43
CA ARG A 22 -4.92 -4.62 -2.81
C ARG A 22 -4.80 -3.36 -1.97
N ALA A 23 -4.73 -3.49 -0.65
CA ALA A 23 -4.60 -2.35 0.27
C ALA A 23 -3.35 -1.50 -0.03
N ARG A 24 -2.25 -2.11 -0.46
CA ARG A 24 -1.04 -1.36 -0.89
C ARG A 24 -1.29 -0.54 -2.15
N VAL A 25 -2.03 -1.07 -3.13
CA VAL A 25 -2.41 -0.34 -4.34
C VAL A 25 -3.35 0.81 -3.99
N ASP A 26 -4.38 0.54 -3.19
CA ASP A 26 -5.36 1.55 -2.79
C ASP A 26 -4.69 2.70 -1.99
N LEU A 27 -3.79 2.37 -1.06
CA LEU A 27 -3.01 3.37 -0.32
C LEU A 27 -2.12 4.19 -1.25
N ARG A 28 -1.43 3.54 -2.20
CA ARG A 28 -0.60 4.24 -3.17
C ARG A 28 -1.42 5.24 -3.99
N GLN A 29 -2.59 4.84 -4.47
CA GLN A 29 -3.48 5.73 -5.22
C GLN A 29 -3.96 6.91 -4.37
N LEU A 30 -4.25 6.69 -3.09
CA LEU A 30 -4.59 7.77 -2.17
C LEU A 30 -3.44 8.77 -2.01
N PHE A 31 -2.20 8.32 -1.86
CA PHE A 31 -1.06 9.23 -1.79
C PHE A 31 -0.79 9.93 -3.11
N GLU A 32 -0.80 9.19 -4.23
CA GLU A 32 -0.68 9.75 -5.59
C GLU A 32 -1.80 10.75 -5.93
N SER A 33 -2.89 10.77 -5.16
CA SER A 33 -3.93 11.79 -5.28
C SER A 33 -3.58 13.13 -4.63
N CYS A 34 -2.73 13.18 -3.57
CA CYS A 34 -2.26 14.43 -2.91
C CYS A 34 -0.85 14.85 -3.34
N CYS A 35 0.01 13.92 -3.76
CA CYS A 35 1.39 14.22 -4.14
C CYS A 35 1.95 13.22 -5.16
N SER A 36 2.88 13.68 -6.00
CA SER A 36 3.59 12.78 -6.91
C SER A 36 4.68 12.02 -6.13
N LEU A 37 4.71 10.69 -6.22
CA LEU A 37 5.68 9.85 -5.51
C LEU A 37 6.70 9.23 -6.46
N GLU A 38 7.99 9.35 -6.13
CA GLU A 38 9.05 8.61 -6.80
C GLU A 38 9.42 7.37 -6.01
N LEU A 39 9.40 6.21 -6.67
CA LEU A 39 9.68 4.91 -6.05
C LEU A 39 10.92 4.25 -6.66
N ASP A 40 11.68 3.53 -5.84
CA ASP A 40 12.73 2.64 -6.32
C ASP A 40 12.16 1.35 -6.96
N ALA A 41 13.05 0.50 -7.47
CA ALA A 41 12.69 -0.78 -8.07
C ALA A 41 12.02 -1.76 -7.09
N GLN A 42 12.17 -1.54 -5.79
CA GLN A 42 11.57 -2.32 -4.71
C GLN A 42 10.22 -1.72 -4.24
N GLY A 43 9.82 -0.57 -4.79
CA GLY A 43 8.60 0.15 -4.45
C GLY A 43 8.72 0.96 -3.16
N GLN A 44 9.93 1.27 -2.70
CA GLN A 44 10.18 2.17 -1.57
C GLN A 44 10.20 3.62 -2.05
N ILE A 45 9.71 4.54 -1.21
CA ILE A 45 9.67 5.96 -1.53
C ILE A 45 11.09 6.51 -1.52
N MET A 46 11.52 7.07 -2.64
CA MET A 46 12.78 7.81 -2.77
C MET A 46 12.56 9.30 -2.62
N ASP A 47 11.48 9.82 -3.22
CA ASP A 47 11.13 11.24 -3.16
C ASP A 47 9.61 11.46 -3.28
N TYR A 48 9.16 12.67 -2.95
CA TYR A 48 7.79 13.12 -3.20
C TYR A 48 7.75 14.60 -3.56
N ASP A 49 6.84 14.96 -4.47
CA ASP A 49 6.56 16.34 -4.85
C ASP A 49 5.14 16.72 -4.38
N ASP A 50 5.07 17.77 -3.54
CA ASP A 50 3.83 18.37 -3.12
C ASP A 50 3.31 19.29 -4.22
N ASP A 51 2.53 18.73 -5.14
CA ASP A 51 1.68 19.54 -6.01
C ASP A 51 0.81 20.41 -5.10
N LYS A 52 1.16 21.70 -4.95
CA LYS A 52 0.64 22.69 -3.99
C LYS A 52 -0.89 22.90 -3.96
N THR A 53 -1.63 22.07 -4.68
CA THR A 53 -3.07 22.11 -4.84
C THR A 53 -3.79 20.98 -4.11
N CYS A 54 -3.11 19.99 -3.52
CA CYS A 54 -3.79 18.80 -3.03
C CYS A 54 -3.55 18.41 -1.56
N CYS A 55 -3.09 19.35 -0.74
CA CYS A 55 -3.19 19.23 0.70
C CYS A 55 -3.33 20.67 1.27
#